data_AF-A0A960WSB6-F1
#
_entry.id   AF-A0A960WSB6-F1
#
_cell.length_a   1.000
_cell.length_b   1.000
_cell.length_c   1.000
_cell.angle_alpha   90.00
_cell.angle_beta   90.00
_cell.angle_gamma   90.00
#
_symmetry.space_group_name_H-M   'P 1'
#
loop_
_entity.id
_entity.type
_entity.pdbx_description
1 polymer ?
#
loop_
_entity_poly.entity_id
_entity_poly.type
_entity_poly.pdbx_seq_one_letter_code
_entity_poly.pdbx_strand_id
1 'polypeptide(L)'
;MKRLVFTLIGLALLLSGENGSGASDSHARILYLGDSMSIGAFGQTFDASLRSSGFQVHTVVAGGATPYYWLKHYQSLPCTIGFWEKSEATERRVGYVRAVPKLEDLMSTTKPNVVVVQTGINLYATLRSKRRPKQENVAEIRSLIDQMCYVIAEGGAISYWVLPPHSHEERYSRELQDELALLMREVVARYEGTVFESQKVTKFVDPYPATDGIHYGPAEARGWAEKVSAHFNAFMKVPQAAPTKVLVRAVPLQDPPKERFSSAVAAASPDADQFQKIPDEVALRIRLEVKSGIDNPAQLDYANALGLYEYQVVKDLRNNYPFDKIRIAQGIIFGRKFTGAARAEIGSETELVLVPLARYKNLSSWQMIDDLRPNFEIPIYTPKLD
;
A
#
# COMPACT_ATOMS: atom_id res chain seq x y z
N MET A 1 16.56 -2.00 -97.15
CA MET A 1 17.17 -2.36 -95.84
C MET A 1 16.10 -2.20 -94.76
N LYS A 2 15.90 -3.28 -93.98
CA LYS A 2 15.32 -3.41 -92.63
C LYS A 2 13.94 -2.79 -92.32
N ARG A 3 12.95 -3.70 -92.22
CA ARG A 3 11.73 -3.62 -91.39
C ARG A 3 12.09 -3.42 -89.92
N LEU A 4 11.22 -2.75 -89.14
CA LEU A 4 10.90 -3.20 -87.78
C LEU A 4 9.47 -2.78 -87.39
N VAL A 5 8.64 -3.79 -87.19
CA VAL A 5 7.39 -3.82 -86.43
C VAL A 5 7.75 -3.82 -84.95
N PHE A 6 6.99 -3.17 -84.05
CA PHE A 6 6.73 -3.69 -82.69
C PHE A 6 5.55 -2.95 -82.01
N THR A 7 4.40 -3.63 -82.04
CA THR A 7 3.59 -4.09 -80.89
C THR A 7 3.32 -3.14 -79.70
N LEU A 8 2.02 -2.82 -79.53
CA LEU A 8 1.39 -2.43 -78.27
C LEU A 8 1.57 -3.51 -77.19
N ILE A 9 1.99 -3.10 -75.99
CA ILE A 9 1.71 -3.83 -74.75
C ILE A 9 1.09 -2.83 -73.77
N GLY A 10 -0.21 -3.02 -73.51
CA GLY A 10 -0.91 -2.38 -72.41
C GLY A 10 -0.49 -3.01 -71.09
N LEU A 11 -0.03 -2.20 -70.15
CA LEU A 11 0.29 -2.62 -68.80
C LEU A 11 -0.92 -2.28 -67.90
N ALA A 12 -1.72 -3.30 -67.59
CA ALA A 12 -2.70 -3.23 -66.53
C ALA A 12 -1.95 -3.33 -65.18
N LEU A 13 -1.86 -2.23 -64.45
CA LEU A 13 -1.43 -2.28 -63.05
C LEU A 13 -2.59 -2.76 -62.17
N LEU A 14 -2.55 -4.04 -61.83
CA LEU A 14 -3.19 -4.61 -60.65
C LEU A 14 -2.38 -4.14 -59.42
N LEU A 15 -2.85 -3.09 -58.74
CA LEU A 15 -2.41 -2.81 -57.37
C LEU A 15 -3.27 -3.65 -56.42
N SER A 16 -2.77 -4.86 -56.17
CA SER A 16 -3.20 -5.74 -55.10
C SER A 16 -3.11 -5.01 -53.76
N GLY A 17 -4.21 -5.04 -53.01
CA GLY A 17 -4.28 -4.46 -51.68
C GLY A 17 -3.30 -5.13 -50.72
N GLU A 18 -2.37 -4.35 -50.18
CA GLU A 18 -1.71 -4.66 -48.92
C GLU A 18 -2.72 -4.36 -47.79
N ASN A 19 -3.63 -5.30 -47.55
CA ASN A 19 -4.24 -5.43 -46.24
C ASN A 19 -3.13 -5.83 -45.27
N GLY A 20 -2.47 -4.82 -44.69
CA GLY A 20 -1.64 -4.98 -43.52
C GLY A 20 -2.48 -5.63 -42.41
N SER A 21 -2.42 -6.94 -42.32
CA SER A 21 -2.88 -7.71 -41.17
C SER A 21 -1.95 -7.39 -40.00
N GLY A 22 -2.14 -6.21 -39.41
CA GLY A 22 -1.78 -5.98 -38.03
C GLY A 22 -2.61 -6.96 -37.22
N ALA A 23 -2.02 -8.10 -36.86
CA ALA A 23 -2.57 -8.96 -35.84
C ALA A 23 -2.74 -8.07 -34.61
N SER A 24 -3.99 -7.67 -34.32
CA SER A 24 -4.27 -6.91 -33.11
C SER A 24 -3.79 -7.80 -31.97
N ASP A 25 -2.88 -7.28 -31.16
CA ASP A 25 -2.48 -7.87 -29.88
C ASP A 25 -3.75 -7.97 -29.01
N SER A 26 -4.51 -9.06 -29.20
CA SER A 26 -5.91 -9.22 -28.79
C SER A 26 -6.03 -9.69 -27.34
N HIS A 27 -4.91 -9.86 -26.65
CA HIS A 27 -4.88 -10.30 -25.27
C HIS A 27 -4.98 -9.09 -24.35
N ALA A 28 -5.93 -9.14 -23.42
CA ALA A 28 -6.03 -8.10 -22.41
C ALA A 28 -4.74 -8.04 -21.59
N ARG A 29 -4.26 -6.82 -21.34
CA ARG A 29 -3.08 -6.52 -20.53
C ARG A 29 -3.52 -6.13 -19.14
N ILE A 30 -3.18 -6.96 -18.17
CA ILE A 30 -3.56 -6.81 -16.78
C ILE A 30 -2.38 -6.30 -15.98
N LEU A 31 -2.59 -5.22 -15.23
CA LEU A 31 -1.71 -4.85 -14.12
C LEU A 31 -2.36 -5.36 -12.82
N TYR A 32 -1.69 -6.26 -12.11
CA TYR A 32 -2.16 -6.81 -10.84
C TYR A 32 -1.36 -6.25 -9.67
N LEU A 33 -2.01 -5.42 -8.85
CA LEU A 33 -1.46 -4.85 -7.62
C LEU A 33 -1.95 -5.62 -6.41
N GLY A 34 -1.03 -6.09 -5.56
CA GLY A 34 -1.35 -6.88 -4.37
C GLY A 34 -0.67 -6.41 -3.08
N ASP A 35 -1.23 -6.79 -1.94
CA ASP A 35 -0.63 -6.63 -0.61
C ASP A 35 -0.04 -7.94 -0.05
N SER A 36 0.12 -8.05 1.27
CA SER A 36 0.71 -9.25 1.90
C SER A 36 -0.08 -10.53 1.61
N MET A 37 -1.40 -10.44 1.41
CA MET A 37 -2.24 -11.59 1.08
C MET A 37 -1.89 -12.19 -0.30
N SER A 38 -1.38 -11.34 -1.19
CA SER A 38 -0.95 -11.74 -2.54
C SER A 38 0.46 -12.31 -2.61
N ILE A 39 1.27 -12.22 -1.54
CA ILE A 39 2.64 -12.77 -1.58
C ILE A 39 2.62 -14.30 -1.69
N GLY A 40 1.69 -14.92 -0.99
CA GLY A 40 1.57 -16.38 -0.85
C GLY A 40 0.59 -17.03 -1.83
N ALA A 41 -0.11 -18.05 -1.33
CA ALA A 41 -0.92 -18.96 -2.13
C ALA A 41 -2.06 -18.27 -2.89
N PHE A 42 -2.72 -17.26 -2.29
CA PHE A 42 -3.78 -16.50 -2.98
C PHE A 42 -3.24 -15.85 -4.27
N GLY A 43 -2.19 -15.03 -4.15
CA GLY A 43 -1.67 -14.30 -5.29
C GLY A 43 -1.06 -15.22 -6.34
N GLN A 44 -0.37 -16.30 -5.93
CA GLN A 44 0.16 -17.30 -6.86
C GLN A 44 -0.95 -17.99 -7.67
N THR A 45 -2.03 -18.42 -7.01
CA THR A 45 -3.15 -19.08 -7.68
C THR A 45 -3.88 -18.12 -8.61
N PHE A 46 -4.13 -16.89 -8.18
CA PHE A 46 -4.83 -15.91 -9.02
C PHE A 46 -3.98 -15.50 -10.23
N ASP A 47 -2.70 -15.17 -10.02
CA ASP A 47 -1.72 -14.88 -11.08
C ASP A 47 -1.64 -15.97 -12.14
N ALA A 48 -1.57 -17.24 -11.70
CA ALA A 48 -1.56 -18.40 -12.57
C ALA A 48 -2.87 -18.54 -13.34
N SER A 49 -4.02 -18.30 -12.70
CA SER A 49 -5.32 -18.36 -13.36
C SER A 49 -5.50 -17.26 -14.41
N LEU A 50 -4.98 -16.06 -14.16
CA LEU A 50 -5.03 -14.97 -15.14
C LEU A 50 -4.21 -15.33 -16.39
N ARG A 51 -2.98 -15.81 -16.20
CA ARG A 51 -2.11 -16.23 -17.31
C ARG A 51 -2.64 -17.45 -18.05
N SER A 52 -3.17 -18.44 -17.35
CA SER A 52 -3.76 -19.63 -18.00
C SER A 52 -5.03 -19.29 -18.80
N SER A 53 -5.69 -18.17 -18.48
CA SER A 53 -6.81 -17.63 -19.25
C SER A 53 -6.36 -16.84 -20.50
N GLY A 54 -5.04 -16.78 -20.75
CA GLY A 54 -4.46 -16.13 -21.93
C GLY A 54 -4.28 -14.62 -21.80
N PHE A 55 -4.32 -14.06 -20.59
CA PHE A 55 -4.02 -12.64 -20.38
C PHE A 55 -2.52 -12.39 -20.28
N GLN A 56 -2.07 -11.25 -20.78
CA GLN A 56 -0.72 -10.73 -20.50
C GLN A 56 -0.78 -10.05 -19.14
N VAL A 57 0.04 -10.48 -18.18
CA VAL A 57 -0.10 -10.02 -16.80
C VAL A 57 1.21 -9.49 -16.26
N HIS A 58 1.17 -8.27 -15.75
CA HIS A 58 2.22 -7.69 -14.92
C HIS A 58 1.73 -7.66 -13.47
N THR A 59 2.32 -8.50 -12.64
CA THR A 59 2.01 -8.62 -11.21
C THR A 59 3.03 -7.85 -10.40
N VAL A 60 2.58 -6.97 -9.51
CA VAL A 60 3.40 -6.20 -8.58
C VAL A 60 2.75 -6.25 -7.20
N VAL A 61 3.40 -6.91 -6.27
CA VAL A 61 2.87 -7.18 -4.93
C VAL A 61 3.87 -6.68 -3.89
N ALA A 62 3.37 -5.90 -2.93
CA ALA A 62 4.17 -5.38 -1.83
C ALA A 62 3.46 -5.66 -0.49
N GLY A 63 4.09 -6.45 0.37
CA GLY A 63 3.58 -6.76 1.70
C GLY A 63 3.33 -5.49 2.52
N GLY A 64 2.16 -5.41 3.15
CA GLY A 64 1.73 -4.22 3.91
C GLY A 64 1.26 -3.03 3.06
N ALA A 65 1.21 -3.16 1.74
CA ALA A 65 0.83 -2.05 0.87
C ALA A 65 -0.60 -1.56 1.16
N THR A 66 -0.71 -0.23 1.13
CA THR A 66 -1.94 0.58 1.18
C THR A 66 -1.87 1.52 -0.04
N PRO A 67 -2.98 2.08 -0.57
CA PRO A 67 -2.95 2.99 -1.73
C PRO A 67 -1.81 4.00 -1.84
N TYR A 68 -1.37 4.63 -0.74
CA TYR A 68 -0.26 5.59 -0.75
C TYR A 68 1.11 4.99 -1.14
N TYR A 69 1.29 3.67 -1.06
CA TYR A 69 2.49 3.01 -1.60
C TYR A 69 2.58 3.21 -3.12
N TRP A 70 1.44 3.13 -3.79
CA TRP A 70 1.34 3.10 -5.24
C TRP A 70 1.28 4.50 -5.86
N LEU A 71 0.76 5.50 -5.16
CA LEU A 71 0.51 6.84 -5.73
C LEU A 71 1.79 7.71 -5.73
N LYS A 72 2.11 8.37 -6.86
CA LYS A 72 3.31 9.22 -7.03
C LYS A 72 3.33 10.45 -6.13
N HIS A 73 2.16 10.99 -5.79
CA HIS A 73 2.07 12.16 -4.92
C HIS A 73 2.58 11.88 -3.50
N TYR A 74 2.69 10.60 -3.12
CA TYR A 74 3.26 10.19 -1.85
C TYR A 74 4.70 9.73 -2.06
N GLN A 75 5.52 9.94 -1.04
CA GLN A 75 6.90 9.51 -1.03
C GLN A 75 7.06 8.01 -1.38
N SER A 76 8.19 7.68 -2.00
CA SER A 76 8.55 6.29 -2.25
C SER A 76 8.86 5.59 -0.94
N LEU A 77 8.12 4.52 -0.66
CA LEU A 77 8.28 3.73 0.55
C LEU A 77 9.00 2.41 0.24
N PRO A 78 9.92 1.97 1.13
CA PRO A 78 10.46 0.63 1.04
C PRO A 78 9.38 -0.39 1.37
N CYS A 79 9.52 -1.60 0.84
CA CYS A 79 8.79 -2.77 1.30
C CYS A 79 9.77 -3.72 1.96
N THR A 80 9.52 -4.07 3.23
CA THR A 80 10.40 -4.91 4.07
C THR A 80 9.76 -6.24 4.45
N ILE A 81 8.49 -6.46 4.09
CA ILE A 81 7.70 -7.63 4.49
C ILE A 81 7.68 -8.70 3.38
N GLY A 82 8.02 -8.31 2.16
CA GLY A 82 8.05 -9.18 1.00
C GLY A 82 7.56 -8.45 -0.24
N PHE A 83 8.28 -8.62 -1.33
CA PHE A 83 7.97 -8.04 -2.63
C PHE A 83 8.00 -9.12 -3.69
N TRP A 84 7.00 -9.13 -4.55
CA TRP A 84 6.89 -10.02 -5.69
C TRP A 84 6.51 -9.24 -6.94
N GLU A 85 7.32 -9.34 -7.97
CA GLU A 85 7.08 -8.77 -9.28
C GLU A 85 7.21 -9.86 -10.33
N LYS A 86 6.25 -9.93 -11.26
CA LYS A 86 6.25 -10.92 -12.34
C LYS A 86 5.65 -10.34 -13.60
N SER A 87 6.43 -10.40 -14.67
CA SER A 87 6.02 -10.10 -16.04
C SER A 87 6.09 -11.38 -16.88
N GLU A 88 5.83 -11.27 -18.19
CA GLU A 88 6.06 -12.37 -19.14
C GLU A 88 7.55 -12.75 -19.26
N ALA A 89 8.46 -11.81 -18.99
CA ALA A 89 9.89 -11.99 -19.18
C ALA A 89 10.64 -12.38 -17.90
N THR A 90 10.16 -11.93 -16.73
CA THR A 90 10.91 -12.03 -15.47
C THR A 90 9.99 -12.28 -14.29
N GLU A 91 10.46 -13.09 -13.34
CA GLU A 91 9.88 -13.17 -12.00
C GLU A 91 10.94 -12.84 -10.96
N ARG A 92 10.57 -11.98 -10.01
CA ARG A 92 11.42 -11.54 -8.91
C ARG A 92 10.64 -11.63 -7.61
N ARG A 93 11.19 -12.34 -6.63
CA ARG A 93 10.69 -12.40 -5.25
C ARG A 93 11.81 -12.08 -4.29
N VAL A 94 11.63 -11.06 -3.46
CA VAL A 94 12.64 -10.61 -2.51
C VAL A 94 11.99 -10.18 -1.20
N GLY A 95 12.70 -10.30 -0.08
CA GLY A 95 12.21 -9.80 1.21
C GLY A 95 12.20 -8.27 1.30
N TYR A 96 12.99 -7.59 0.45
CA TYR A 96 13.20 -6.16 0.53
C TYR A 96 13.29 -5.49 -0.85
N VAL A 97 12.61 -4.35 -1.00
CA VAL A 97 12.88 -3.37 -2.05
C VAL A 97 12.93 -1.96 -1.45
N ARG A 98 13.83 -1.13 -1.97
CA ARG A 98 14.01 0.26 -1.51
C ARG A 98 12.82 1.16 -1.82
N ALA A 99 12.14 0.90 -2.93
CA ALA A 99 10.97 1.64 -3.37
C ALA A 99 10.01 0.70 -4.08
N VAL A 100 8.73 0.75 -3.69
CA VAL A 100 7.65 0.11 -4.45
C VAL A 100 7.37 0.93 -5.72
N PRO A 101 7.26 0.29 -6.91
CA PRO A 101 6.93 1.00 -8.15
C PRO A 101 5.60 1.75 -8.05
N LYS A 102 5.53 2.95 -8.63
CA LYS A 102 4.33 3.79 -8.59
C LYS A 102 3.35 3.41 -9.70
N LEU A 103 2.05 3.45 -9.38
CA LEU A 103 0.96 3.10 -10.28
C LEU A 103 1.03 3.90 -11.58
N GLU A 104 1.28 5.20 -11.51
CA GLU A 104 1.39 6.08 -12.69
C GLU A 104 2.53 5.62 -13.63
N ASP A 105 3.67 5.18 -13.08
CA ASP A 105 4.76 4.60 -13.87
C ASP A 105 4.35 3.25 -14.48
N LEU A 106 3.72 2.39 -13.68
CA LEU A 106 3.22 1.08 -14.11
C LEU A 106 2.17 1.19 -15.23
N MET A 107 1.27 2.18 -15.14
CA MET A 107 0.28 2.49 -16.17
C MET A 107 0.96 2.92 -17.48
N SER A 108 1.98 3.79 -17.40
CA SER A 108 2.70 4.27 -18.59
C SER A 108 3.50 3.18 -19.30
N THR A 109 4.12 2.30 -18.52
CA THR A 109 5.03 1.25 -19.00
C THR A 109 4.29 0.00 -19.47
N THR A 110 3.31 -0.47 -18.68
CA THR A 110 2.57 -1.70 -18.96
C THR A 110 1.40 -1.46 -19.91
N LYS A 111 0.87 -0.23 -19.97
CA LYS A 111 -0.33 0.15 -20.74
C LYS A 111 -1.46 -0.88 -20.58
N PRO A 112 -1.83 -1.19 -19.32
CA PRO A 112 -2.87 -2.18 -19.06
C PRO A 112 -4.22 -1.65 -19.56
N ASN A 113 -5.11 -2.54 -19.97
CA ASN A 113 -6.51 -2.21 -20.19
C ASN A 113 -7.38 -2.58 -18.97
N VAL A 114 -6.85 -3.40 -18.06
CA VAL A 114 -7.48 -3.73 -16.77
C VAL A 114 -6.46 -3.63 -15.65
N VAL A 115 -6.82 -2.98 -14.55
CA VAL A 115 -6.02 -2.96 -13.33
C VAL A 115 -6.77 -3.74 -12.24
N VAL A 116 -6.16 -4.83 -11.80
CA VAL A 116 -6.63 -5.63 -10.68
C VAL A 116 -5.99 -5.11 -9.41
N VAL A 117 -6.80 -4.81 -8.40
CA VAL A 117 -6.33 -4.25 -7.12
C VAL A 117 -6.77 -5.15 -5.97
N GLN A 118 -5.84 -5.90 -5.39
CA GLN A 118 -5.99 -6.59 -4.12
C GLN A 118 -5.15 -5.87 -3.07
N THR A 119 -5.59 -4.68 -2.68
CA THR A 119 -5.12 -3.99 -1.48
C THR A 119 -6.33 -3.41 -0.76
N GLY A 120 -6.33 -3.49 0.56
CA GLY A 120 -7.39 -2.88 1.36
C GLY A 120 -7.38 -3.32 2.81
N ILE A 121 -6.84 -4.50 3.13
CA ILE A 121 -6.80 -4.98 4.52
C ILE A 121 -6.04 -4.01 5.44
N ASN A 122 -4.98 -3.38 4.92
CA ASN A 122 -4.17 -2.42 5.67
C ASN A 122 -4.89 -1.07 5.92
N LEU A 123 -6.00 -0.79 5.20
CA LEU A 123 -6.81 0.40 5.45
C LEU A 123 -7.59 0.32 6.77
N TYR A 124 -7.75 -0.87 7.38
CA TYR A 124 -8.32 -0.98 8.73
C TYR A 124 -7.53 -0.19 9.76
N ALA A 125 -6.20 -0.10 9.63
CA ALA A 125 -5.36 0.71 10.50
C ALA A 125 -5.74 2.20 10.45
N THR A 126 -6.07 2.70 9.25
CA THR A 126 -6.57 4.06 9.05
C THR A 126 -7.98 4.20 9.60
N LEU A 127 -8.87 3.26 9.31
CA LEU A 127 -10.29 3.35 9.66
C LEU A 127 -10.55 3.34 11.18
N ARG A 128 -9.74 2.59 11.92
CA ARG A 128 -9.81 2.46 13.39
C ARG A 128 -8.94 3.46 14.15
N SER A 129 -8.22 4.33 13.44
CA SER A 129 -7.28 5.25 14.08
C SER A 129 -7.98 6.19 15.05
N LYS A 130 -7.47 6.28 16.28
CA LYS A 130 -8.00 7.18 17.33
C LYS A 130 -7.39 8.59 17.27
N ARG A 131 -6.48 8.85 16.32
CA ARG A 131 -5.71 10.10 16.21
C ARG A 131 -6.53 11.31 15.77
N ARG A 132 -7.66 11.06 15.12
CA ARG A 132 -8.52 12.08 14.53
C ARG A 132 -9.97 11.59 14.53
N PRO A 133 -10.94 12.50 14.37
CA PRO A 133 -12.35 12.13 14.22
C PRO A 133 -12.54 11.06 13.16
N LYS A 134 -13.48 10.15 13.41
CA LYS A 134 -13.83 9.05 12.49
C LYS A 134 -14.09 9.55 11.07
N GLN A 135 -14.72 10.71 10.95
CA GLN A 135 -15.05 11.37 9.69
C GLN A 135 -13.79 11.66 8.85
N GLU A 136 -12.70 12.08 9.48
CA GLU A 136 -11.43 12.33 8.78
C GLU A 136 -10.74 11.03 8.35
N ASN A 137 -10.84 9.95 9.15
CA ASN A 137 -10.37 8.62 8.74
C ASN A 137 -11.10 8.15 7.48
N VAL A 138 -12.42 8.29 7.47
CA VAL A 138 -13.27 7.94 6.33
C VAL A 138 -12.93 8.80 5.11
N ALA A 139 -12.73 10.11 5.29
CA ALA A 139 -12.35 11.01 4.21
C ALA A 139 -10.99 10.64 3.59
N GLU A 140 -10.00 10.28 4.40
CA GLU A 140 -8.69 9.84 3.88
C GLU A 140 -8.79 8.53 3.11
N ILE A 141 -9.50 7.53 3.64
CA ILE A 141 -9.70 6.25 2.94
C ILE A 141 -10.36 6.49 1.58
N ARG A 142 -11.42 7.31 1.56
CA ARG A 142 -12.09 7.69 0.31
C ARG A 142 -11.12 8.38 -0.65
N SER A 143 -10.36 9.37 -0.20
CA SER A 143 -9.40 10.09 -1.04
C SER A 143 -8.31 9.17 -1.61
N LEU A 144 -7.79 8.24 -0.81
CA LEU A 144 -6.75 7.30 -1.24
C LEU A 144 -7.24 6.36 -2.34
N ILE A 145 -8.44 5.79 -2.18
CA ILE A 145 -9.04 4.89 -3.18
C ILE A 145 -9.41 5.68 -4.44
N ASP A 146 -9.97 6.88 -4.25
CA ASP A 146 -10.38 7.79 -5.32
C ASP A 146 -9.21 8.19 -6.20
N GLN A 147 -8.06 8.52 -5.61
CA GLN A 147 -6.82 8.81 -6.34
C GLN A 147 -6.33 7.61 -7.17
N MET A 148 -6.37 6.39 -6.62
CA MET A 148 -6.00 5.19 -7.39
C MET A 148 -6.96 4.97 -8.56
N CYS A 149 -8.28 5.04 -8.31
CA CYS A 149 -9.29 4.90 -9.35
C CYS A 149 -9.13 5.97 -10.45
N TYR A 150 -8.85 7.22 -10.07
CA TYR A 150 -8.59 8.30 -11.00
C TYR A 150 -7.40 8.00 -11.92
N VAL A 151 -6.25 7.61 -11.35
CA VAL A 151 -5.05 7.27 -12.14
C VAL A 151 -5.32 6.11 -13.10
N ILE A 152 -6.06 5.09 -12.65
CA ILE A 152 -6.43 3.94 -13.49
C ILE A 152 -7.31 4.38 -14.67
N ALA A 153 -8.36 5.17 -14.39
CA ALA A 153 -9.30 5.65 -15.40
C ALA A 153 -8.65 6.65 -16.36
N GLU A 154 -7.81 7.56 -15.87
CA GLU A 154 -7.03 8.50 -16.68
C GLU A 154 -6.10 7.76 -17.65
N GLY A 155 -5.47 6.68 -17.19
CA GLY A 155 -4.66 5.77 -18.00
C GLY A 155 -5.45 4.93 -19.01
N GLY A 156 -6.79 5.06 -19.05
CA GLY A 156 -7.66 4.38 -20.01
C GLY A 156 -7.95 2.91 -19.66
N ALA A 157 -7.70 2.49 -18.42
CA ALA A 157 -8.01 1.15 -17.96
C ALA A 157 -9.28 1.13 -17.09
N ILE A 158 -9.91 -0.03 -17.01
CA ILE A 158 -10.98 -0.30 -16.04
C ILE A 158 -10.38 -0.95 -14.79
N SER A 159 -10.97 -0.66 -13.63
CA SER A 159 -10.49 -1.22 -12.36
C SER A 159 -11.34 -2.41 -11.90
N TYR A 160 -10.67 -3.46 -11.42
CA TYR A 160 -11.28 -4.62 -10.78
C TYR A 160 -10.69 -4.77 -9.37
N TRP A 161 -11.50 -4.53 -8.35
CA TRP A 161 -11.05 -4.48 -6.96
C TRP A 161 -11.47 -5.73 -6.20
N VAL A 162 -10.49 -6.44 -5.64
CA VAL A 162 -10.73 -7.53 -4.70
C VAL A 162 -10.84 -6.93 -3.31
N LEU A 163 -12.05 -6.83 -2.78
CA LEU A 163 -12.27 -6.27 -1.45
C LEU A 163 -11.62 -7.15 -0.37
N PRO A 164 -11.32 -6.61 0.82
CA PRO A 164 -10.69 -7.39 1.89
C PRO A 164 -11.50 -8.65 2.26
N PRO A 165 -10.85 -9.80 2.51
CA PRO A 165 -11.52 -11.00 2.97
C PRO A 165 -11.95 -10.86 4.45
N HIS A 166 -12.72 -11.85 4.94
CA HIS A 166 -13.17 -11.87 6.32
C HIS A 166 -11.99 -12.04 7.29
N SER A 167 -11.73 -11.06 8.15
CA SER A 167 -10.76 -11.20 9.23
C SER A 167 -11.39 -11.85 10.46
N HIS A 168 -10.58 -12.31 11.41
CA HIS A 168 -11.09 -12.74 12.71
C HIS A 168 -11.78 -11.57 13.43
N GLU A 169 -12.95 -11.79 14.03
CA GLU A 169 -13.78 -10.70 14.60
C GLU A 169 -13.13 -10.01 15.81
N GLU A 170 -12.30 -10.74 16.57
CA GLU A 170 -11.50 -10.13 17.65
C GLU A 170 -10.39 -9.22 17.13
N ARG A 171 -9.95 -9.40 15.88
CA ARG A 171 -8.96 -8.53 15.25
C ARG A 171 -9.64 -7.30 14.66
N TYR A 172 -10.69 -7.51 13.89
CA TYR A 172 -11.53 -6.47 13.29
C TYR A 172 -13.01 -6.86 13.42
N SER A 173 -13.79 -6.06 14.13
CA SER A 173 -15.22 -6.36 14.31
C SER A 173 -15.96 -6.38 12.98
N ARG A 174 -17.08 -7.12 12.93
CA ARG A 174 -17.87 -7.27 11.71
C ARG A 174 -18.33 -5.91 11.15
N GLU A 175 -18.71 -4.99 12.02
CA GLU A 175 -19.14 -3.64 11.66
C GLU A 175 -18.00 -2.86 11.00
N LEU A 176 -16.77 -2.98 11.51
CA LEU A 176 -15.60 -2.34 10.92
C LEU A 176 -15.32 -2.94 9.52
N GLN A 177 -15.46 -4.25 9.39
CA GLN A 177 -15.27 -4.95 8.12
C GLN A 177 -16.30 -4.55 7.06
N ASP A 178 -17.57 -4.48 7.45
CA ASP A 178 -18.67 -4.05 6.59
C ASP A 178 -18.50 -2.57 6.18
N GLU A 179 -18.09 -1.71 7.12
CA GLU A 179 -17.86 -0.28 6.86
C GLU A 179 -16.75 -0.07 5.82
N LEU A 180 -15.61 -0.74 5.95
CA LEU A 180 -14.51 -0.59 4.98
C LEU A 180 -14.92 -1.08 3.59
N ALA A 181 -15.59 -2.24 3.51
CA ALA A 181 -16.07 -2.78 2.24
C ALA A 181 -17.06 -1.84 1.55
N LEU A 182 -17.98 -1.24 2.32
CA LEU A 182 -18.92 -0.24 1.82
C LEU A 182 -18.19 0.98 1.25
N LEU A 183 -17.24 1.56 2.00
CA LEU A 183 -16.47 2.73 1.57
C LEU A 183 -15.70 2.46 0.27
N MET A 184 -15.05 1.30 0.17
CA MET A 184 -14.33 0.90 -1.03
C MET A 184 -15.27 0.75 -2.22
N ARG A 185 -16.39 0.04 -2.05
CA ARG A 185 -17.38 -0.17 -3.10
C ARG A 185 -17.98 1.13 -3.62
N GLU A 186 -18.35 2.04 -2.73
CA GLU A 186 -18.91 3.35 -3.10
C GLU A 186 -17.95 4.13 -4.00
N VAL A 187 -16.66 4.18 -3.64
CA VAL A 187 -15.67 4.94 -4.41
C VAL A 187 -15.41 4.27 -5.76
N VAL A 188 -15.18 2.95 -5.78
CA VAL A 188 -14.90 2.20 -7.02
C VAL A 188 -16.05 2.32 -8.02
N ALA A 189 -17.30 2.26 -7.55
CA ALA A 189 -18.47 2.38 -8.41
C ALA A 189 -18.57 3.74 -9.14
N ARG A 190 -18.05 4.83 -8.56
CA ARG A 190 -18.03 6.16 -9.20
C ARG A 190 -17.16 6.21 -10.46
N TYR A 191 -16.22 5.28 -10.60
CA TYR A 191 -15.33 5.15 -11.75
C TYR A 191 -15.72 3.96 -12.63
N GLU A 192 -16.97 3.48 -12.52
CA GLU A 192 -17.46 2.31 -13.27
C GLU A 192 -16.61 1.05 -13.03
N GLY A 193 -15.88 1.00 -11.91
CA GLY A 193 -15.06 -0.15 -11.54
C GLY A 193 -15.91 -1.31 -11.02
N THR A 194 -15.37 -2.53 -11.14
CA THR A 194 -16.01 -3.74 -10.60
C THR A 194 -15.37 -4.12 -9.27
N VAL A 195 -16.18 -4.60 -8.33
CA VAL A 195 -15.71 -5.14 -7.05
C VAL A 195 -15.99 -6.63 -6.94
N PHE A 196 -15.07 -7.36 -6.30
CA PHE A 196 -15.31 -8.71 -5.81
C PHE A 196 -15.50 -8.69 -4.28
N GLU A 197 -16.66 -9.18 -3.85
CA GLU A 197 -17.11 -9.17 -2.45
C GLU A 197 -16.50 -10.35 -1.66
N SER A 198 -15.20 -10.26 -1.32
CA SER A 198 -14.47 -11.36 -0.66
C SER A 198 -15.11 -11.84 0.65
N GLN A 199 -15.71 -10.95 1.44
CA GLN A 199 -16.37 -11.31 2.71
C GLN A 199 -17.58 -12.25 2.51
N LYS A 200 -18.22 -12.26 1.33
CA LYS A 200 -19.34 -13.17 1.03
C LYS A 200 -18.91 -14.61 0.79
N VAL A 201 -17.62 -14.83 0.52
CA VAL A 201 -17.10 -16.13 0.08
C VAL A 201 -15.95 -16.65 0.93
N THR A 202 -15.53 -15.88 1.93
CA THR A 202 -14.45 -16.23 2.84
C THR A 202 -14.97 -16.26 4.27
N LYS A 203 -14.37 -17.13 5.09
CA LYS A 203 -14.56 -17.19 6.53
C LYS A 203 -13.19 -17.44 7.14
N PHE A 204 -12.85 -16.70 8.19
CA PHE A 204 -11.62 -16.97 8.92
C PHE A 204 -11.83 -18.22 9.77
N VAL A 205 -11.04 -19.26 9.53
CA VAL A 205 -11.18 -20.58 10.19
C VAL A 205 -9.99 -20.93 11.09
N ASP A 206 -8.88 -20.21 10.94
CA ASP A 206 -7.68 -20.45 11.73
C ASP A 206 -7.87 -19.92 13.17
N PRO A 207 -7.28 -20.59 14.17
CA PRO A 207 -7.39 -20.15 15.54
C PRO A 207 -6.68 -18.81 15.75
N TYR A 208 -7.38 -17.87 16.36
CA TYR A 208 -6.82 -16.65 16.92
C TYR A 208 -6.63 -16.83 18.43
N PRO A 209 -5.54 -16.33 19.06
CA PRO A 209 -4.44 -15.53 18.52
C PRO A 209 -3.25 -16.37 18.01
N ALA A 210 -3.42 -17.68 17.79
CA ALA A 210 -2.34 -18.51 17.25
C ALA A 210 -1.91 -18.10 15.83
N THR A 211 -2.77 -17.34 15.14
CA THR A 211 -2.50 -16.58 13.93
C THR A 211 -2.81 -15.10 14.19
N ASP A 212 -2.45 -14.22 13.24
CA ASP A 212 -2.69 -12.79 13.38
C ASP A 212 -4.13 -12.34 13.11
N GLY A 213 -5.02 -13.29 12.78
CA GLY A 213 -6.43 -13.02 12.49
C GLY A 213 -6.67 -12.33 11.15
N ILE A 214 -5.65 -12.28 10.28
CA ILE A 214 -5.68 -11.59 8.97
C ILE A 214 -5.27 -12.53 7.84
N HIS A 215 -4.12 -13.20 7.98
CA HIS A 215 -3.57 -14.04 6.93
C HIS A 215 -4.13 -15.46 7.00
N TYR A 216 -4.60 -15.94 5.85
CA TYR A 216 -5.21 -17.25 5.71
C TYR A 216 -4.14 -18.32 5.50
N GLY A 217 -4.42 -19.52 6.01
CA GLY A 217 -3.73 -20.74 5.59
C GLY A 217 -3.73 -20.94 4.07
N PRO A 218 -2.73 -21.68 3.52
CA PRO A 218 -2.60 -21.87 2.08
C PRO A 218 -3.83 -22.51 1.39
N ALA A 219 -4.57 -23.39 2.07
CA ALA A 219 -5.72 -24.05 1.45
C ALA A 219 -6.87 -23.07 1.22
N GLU A 220 -7.20 -22.28 2.25
CA GLU A 220 -8.26 -21.29 2.24
C GLU A 220 -7.91 -20.12 1.30
N ALA A 221 -6.65 -19.70 1.28
CA ALA A 221 -6.15 -18.68 0.38
C ALA A 221 -6.29 -19.10 -1.11
N ARG A 222 -6.05 -20.37 -1.45
CA ARG A 222 -6.30 -20.90 -2.80
C ARG A 222 -7.79 -20.92 -3.13
N GLY A 223 -8.62 -21.43 -2.22
CA GLY A 223 -10.06 -21.47 -2.41
C GLY A 223 -10.68 -20.06 -2.58
N TRP A 224 -10.12 -19.05 -1.93
CA TRP A 224 -10.48 -17.65 -2.16
C TRP A 224 -10.04 -17.19 -3.57
N ALA A 225 -8.79 -17.44 -3.96
CA ALA A 225 -8.27 -17.06 -5.27
C ALA A 225 -9.04 -17.70 -6.43
N GLU A 226 -9.47 -18.96 -6.30
CA GLU A 226 -10.28 -19.65 -7.30
C GLU A 226 -11.63 -18.95 -7.54
N LYS A 227 -12.29 -18.51 -6.45
CA LYS A 227 -13.56 -17.77 -6.54
C LYS A 227 -13.36 -16.38 -7.16
N VAL A 228 -12.27 -15.69 -6.80
CA VAL A 228 -11.89 -14.42 -7.43
C VAL A 228 -11.64 -14.61 -8.92
N SER A 229 -10.91 -15.67 -9.28
CA SER A 229 -10.56 -16.00 -10.67
C SER A 229 -11.81 -16.29 -11.51
N ALA A 230 -12.74 -17.08 -10.98
CA ALA A 230 -14.00 -17.39 -11.65
C ALA A 230 -14.83 -16.12 -11.91
N HIS A 231 -14.92 -15.23 -10.93
CA HIS A 231 -15.65 -13.96 -11.09
C HIS A 231 -14.94 -13.01 -12.06
N PHE A 232 -13.61 -12.90 -11.98
CA PHE A 232 -12.82 -12.08 -12.89
C PHE A 232 -12.99 -12.56 -14.35
N ASN A 233 -12.92 -13.86 -14.58
CA ASN A 233 -13.13 -14.43 -15.92
C ASN A 233 -14.55 -14.20 -16.45
N ALA A 234 -15.57 -14.14 -15.58
CA ALA A 234 -16.92 -13.74 -15.99
C ALA A 234 -16.98 -12.26 -16.35
N PHE A 235 -16.35 -11.39 -15.55
CA PHE A 235 -16.22 -9.95 -15.81
C PHE A 235 -15.57 -9.67 -17.18
N MET A 236 -14.49 -10.39 -17.52
CA MET A 236 -13.78 -10.22 -18.79
C MET A 236 -14.56 -10.69 -20.03
N LYS A 237 -15.63 -11.48 -19.87
CA LYS A 237 -16.48 -11.93 -20.99
C LYS A 237 -17.53 -10.90 -21.39
N VAL A 238 -17.84 -9.95 -20.53
CA VAL A 238 -18.81 -8.89 -20.82
C VAL A 238 -18.06 -7.75 -21.54
N PRO A 239 -18.54 -7.28 -22.71
CA PRO A 239 -17.97 -6.10 -23.35
C PRO A 239 -17.97 -4.93 -22.38
N GLN A 240 -16.78 -4.46 -22.05
CA GLN A 240 -16.59 -3.32 -21.16
C GLN A 240 -16.74 -2.06 -22.02
N ALA A 241 -17.67 -1.18 -21.67
CA ALA A 241 -17.72 0.14 -22.28
C ALA A 241 -16.39 0.83 -22.03
N ALA A 242 -15.89 1.58 -23.02
CA ALA A 242 -14.72 2.42 -22.78
C ALA A 242 -15.03 3.34 -21.61
N PRO A 243 -14.18 3.42 -20.57
CA PRO A 243 -14.49 4.18 -19.38
C PRO A 243 -14.83 5.60 -19.80
N THR A 244 -16.01 6.07 -19.40
CA THR A 244 -16.38 7.47 -19.62
C THR A 244 -15.31 8.29 -18.90
N LYS A 245 -14.61 9.18 -19.63
CA LYS A 245 -13.62 10.09 -19.03
C LYS A 245 -14.35 11.12 -18.16
N VAL A 246 -14.93 10.69 -17.06
CA VAL A 246 -15.46 11.57 -16.03
C VAL A 246 -14.23 12.08 -15.31
N LEU A 247 -13.93 13.36 -15.51
CA LEU A 247 -12.99 14.12 -14.68
C LEU A 247 -13.58 14.23 -13.27
N VAL A 248 -13.56 13.13 -12.52
CA VAL A 248 -13.71 13.19 -11.07
C VAL A 248 -12.36 13.67 -10.57
N ARG A 249 -12.22 15.00 -10.40
CA ARG A 249 -11.00 15.57 -9.83
C ARG A 249 -10.85 14.98 -8.43
N ALA A 250 -9.82 14.14 -8.25
CA ALA A 250 -9.51 13.60 -6.94
C ALA A 250 -9.40 14.76 -5.97
N VAL A 251 -10.08 14.66 -4.82
CA VAL A 251 -9.98 15.69 -3.78
C VAL A 251 -8.51 15.71 -3.36
N PRO A 252 -7.75 16.80 -3.63
CA PRO A 252 -6.39 16.90 -3.13
C PRO A 252 -6.46 16.65 -1.62
N LEU A 253 -5.59 15.81 -1.09
CA LEU A 253 -5.44 15.74 0.36
C LEU A 253 -5.29 17.18 0.84
N GLN A 254 -6.15 17.60 1.77
CA GLN A 254 -5.89 18.84 2.48
C GLN A 254 -4.50 18.68 3.10
N ASP A 255 -3.61 19.63 2.82
CA ASP A 255 -2.36 19.75 3.57
C ASP A 255 -2.70 19.56 5.05
N PRO A 256 -1.92 18.77 5.81
CA PRO A 256 -2.12 18.71 7.26
C PRO A 256 -2.16 20.16 7.80
N PRO A 257 -3.04 20.47 8.78
CA PRO A 257 -3.23 21.84 9.23
C PRO A 257 -1.88 22.50 9.54
N LYS A 258 -1.49 23.48 8.74
CA LYS A 258 -0.22 24.22 8.90
C LYS A 258 -0.15 24.98 10.24
N GLU A 259 -1.28 25.07 10.95
CA GLU A 259 -1.44 25.90 12.15
C GLU A 259 -0.91 25.29 13.46
N ARG A 260 -0.29 24.11 13.47
CA ARG A 260 0.32 23.56 14.72
C ARG A 260 1.82 23.71 14.83
N PHE A 261 2.52 24.17 13.81
CA PHE A 261 3.94 24.46 13.92
C PHE A 261 4.10 25.87 14.51
N SER A 262 4.49 25.96 15.79
CA SER A 262 4.78 27.24 16.41
C SER A 262 5.82 27.99 15.56
N SER A 263 5.44 29.18 15.11
CA SER A 263 6.21 30.11 14.28
C SER A 263 7.46 30.71 14.94
N ALA A 264 8.03 30.06 15.96
CA ALA A 264 9.10 30.63 16.78
C ALA A 264 10.53 30.39 16.25
N VAL A 265 10.72 29.66 15.13
CA VAL A 265 12.07 29.39 14.58
C VAL A 265 12.24 29.86 13.12
N ALA A 266 11.18 30.37 12.47
CA ALA A 266 11.21 30.76 11.06
C ALA A 266 11.89 32.12 10.76
N ALA A 267 12.72 32.63 11.67
CA ALA A 267 13.51 33.85 11.47
C ALA A 267 15.01 33.54 11.42
N ALA A 268 15.43 32.63 10.53
CA ALA A 268 16.81 32.56 10.06
C ALA A 268 16.91 31.85 8.70
N SER A 269 17.21 32.67 7.68
CA SER A 269 17.83 32.35 6.38
C SER A 269 16.99 31.74 5.24
N PRO A 270 17.10 32.31 4.03
CA PRO A 270 16.53 31.77 2.79
C PRO A 270 17.57 30.90 2.08
N ASP A 271 17.64 29.62 2.39
CA ASP A 271 18.32 28.64 1.53
C ASP A 271 17.59 27.30 1.63
N ALA A 272 16.66 27.11 0.70
CA ALA A 272 15.87 25.89 0.55
C ALA A 272 16.68 24.86 -0.23
N ASP A 273 17.60 24.15 0.43
CA ASP A 273 18.04 22.81 0.00
C ASP A 273 18.84 22.00 1.04
N GLN A 274 18.66 22.27 2.34
CA GLN A 274 19.16 21.37 3.38
C GLN A 274 18.01 20.53 3.91
N PHE A 275 17.89 19.28 3.43
CA PHE A 275 17.35 18.24 4.28
C PHE A 275 18.18 18.25 5.57
N GLN A 276 17.63 18.81 6.66
CA GLN A 276 18.31 18.89 7.94
C GLN A 276 18.79 17.48 8.29
N LYS A 277 20.11 17.31 8.32
CA LYS A 277 20.76 16.03 8.57
C LYS A 277 20.26 15.52 9.92
N ILE A 278 19.52 14.42 9.88
CA ILE A 278 18.96 13.77 11.09
C ILE A 278 20.13 13.51 12.05
N PRO A 279 20.07 13.99 13.31
CA PRO A 279 21.16 13.79 14.25
C PRO A 279 21.30 12.31 14.64
N ASP A 280 22.54 11.85 14.72
CA ASP A 280 22.88 10.47 15.13
C ASP A 280 22.59 10.20 16.63
N GLU A 281 22.49 11.26 17.43
CA GLU A 281 22.15 11.21 18.85
C GLU A 281 21.53 12.54 19.29
N VAL A 282 20.42 12.47 20.02
CA VAL A 282 19.73 13.62 20.63
C VAL A 282 19.52 13.38 22.12
N ALA A 283 19.40 14.44 22.91
CA ALA A 283 19.05 14.35 24.32
C ALA A 283 17.89 15.30 24.58
N LEU A 284 16.73 14.74 24.95
CA LEU A 284 15.48 15.49 25.00
C LEU A 284 14.75 15.25 26.32
N ARG A 285 14.15 16.31 26.85
CA ARG A 285 13.01 16.21 27.77
C ARG A 285 11.74 16.14 26.93
N ILE A 286 10.95 15.11 27.15
CA ILE A 286 9.83 14.73 26.31
C ILE A 286 8.60 14.41 27.14
N ARG A 287 7.41 14.70 26.62
CA ARG A 287 6.12 14.37 27.23
C ARG A 287 5.37 13.36 26.37
N LEU A 288 4.94 12.25 26.94
CA LEU A 288 4.25 11.20 26.20
C LEU A 288 2.86 11.69 25.76
N GLU A 289 2.58 11.71 24.45
CA GLU A 289 1.26 12.11 23.93
C GLU A 289 0.42 10.91 23.53
N VAL A 290 1.04 9.96 22.83
CA VAL A 290 0.34 8.78 22.29
C VAL A 290 1.28 7.58 22.38
N LYS A 291 0.75 6.43 22.78
CA LYS A 291 1.51 5.18 22.81
C LYS A 291 0.76 4.07 22.07
N SER A 292 1.49 3.29 21.29
CA SER A 292 0.97 1.99 20.86
C SER A 292 0.83 1.02 22.01
N GLY A 293 -0.23 0.22 21.98
CA GLY A 293 -0.55 -0.71 23.04
C GLY A 293 -0.71 -2.13 22.55
N ILE A 294 -0.41 -3.08 23.43
CA ILE A 294 -0.95 -4.42 23.36
C ILE A 294 -1.50 -4.74 24.74
N ASP A 295 -2.73 -5.20 24.80
CA ASP A 295 -3.42 -5.41 26.08
C ASP A 295 -2.98 -6.71 26.76
N ASN A 296 -2.53 -7.69 25.98
CA ASN A 296 -2.12 -8.99 26.49
C ASN A 296 -0.79 -9.44 25.86
N PRO A 297 0.31 -9.51 26.65
CA PRO A 297 1.61 -9.99 26.16
C PRO A 297 1.59 -11.43 25.61
N ALA A 298 0.59 -12.24 25.98
CA ALA A 298 0.41 -13.57 25.43
C ALA A 298 -0.01 -13.57 23.95
N GLN A 299 -0.47 -12.43 23.43
CA GLN A 299 -0.80 -12.24 22.01
C GLN A 299 0.43 -11.93 21.14
N LEU A 300 1.63 -11.85 21.73
CA LEU A 300 2.85 -11.65 20.95
C LEU A 300 3.37 -12.96 20.37
N ASP A 301 3.79 -12.89 19.10
CA ASP A 301 4.50 -13.96 18.42
C ASP A 301 5.90 -14.17 19.01
N TYR A 302 6.47 -13.12 19.59
CA TYR A 302 7.83 -13.10 20.15
C TYR A 302 7.83 -12.80 21.65
N ALA A 303 8.89 -13.23 22.34
CA ALA A 303 9.05 -12.97 23.78
C ALA A 303 9.24 -11.48 24.10
N ASN A 304 9.63 -10.67 23.12
CA ASN A 304 9.95 -9.26 23.27
C ASN A 304 9.23 -8.43 22.19
N ALA A 305 8.80 -7.23 22.54
CA ALA A 305 8.19 -6.30 21.59
C ALA A 305 8.59 -4.85 21.86
N LEU A 306 8.70 -4.09 20.76
CA LEU A 306 8.80 -2.64 20.76
C LEU A 306 7.41 -2.05 20.59
N GLY A 307 7.09 -0.98 21.32
CA GLY A 307 5.93 -0.13 21.06
C GLY A 307 6.39 1.18 20.46
N LEU A 308 5.74 1.63 19.38
CA LEU A 308 6.02 2.94 18.81
C LEU A 308 5.24 4.01 19.55
N TYR A 309 5.94 4.93 20.22
CA TYR A 309 5.35 5.98 21.03
C TYR A 309 5.66 7.36 20.41
N GLU A 310 4.71 8.29 20.50
CA GLU A 310 4.86 9.66 20.04
C GLU A 310 4.91 10.60 21.24
N TYR A 311 5.91 11.47 21.25
CA TYR A 311 6.19 12.41 22.32
C TYR A 311 6.24 13.83 21.81
N GLN A 312 5.77 14.77 22.62
CA GLN A 312 6.07 16.18 22.49
C GLN A 312 7.46 16.46 23.06
N VAL A 313 8.30 17.17 22.32
CA VAL A 313 9.58 17.69 22.80
C VAL A 313 9.29 18.90 23.67
N VAL A 314 9.58 18.77 24.98
CA VAL A 314 9.44 19.82 25.98
C VAL A 314 10.71 20.67 26.01
N LYS A 315 11.87 20.03 25.89
CA LYS A 315 13.17 20.71 25.84
C LYS A 315 14.17 19.87 25.05
N ASP A 316 14.83 20.50 24.09
CA ASP A 316 16.03 19.95 23.48
C ASP A 316 17.26 20.34 24.31
N LEU A 317 17.96 19.36 24.88
CA LEU A 317 19.09 19.58 25.76
C LEU A 317 20.39 19.85 24.99
N ARG A 318 20.42 19.57 23.68
CA ARG A 318 21.61 19.72 22.81
C ARG A 318 21.40 20.72 21.68
N ASN A 319 20.20 21.27 21.54
CA ASN A 319 19.81 22.19 20.45
C ASN A 319 20.14 21.62 19.07
N ASN A 320 19.92 20.31 18.89
CA ASN A 320 20.21 19.60 17.65
C ASN A 320 18.99 18.87 17.07
N TYR A 321 17.82 18.94 17.68
CA TYR A 321 16.59 18.32 17.21
C TYR A 321 15.60 19.39 16.73
N PRO A 322 15.24 19.42 15.43
CA PRO A 322 14.51 20.54 14.86
C PRO A 322 12.98 20.45 14.99
N PHE A 323 12.46 19.35 15.55
CA PHE A 323 11.02 19.08 15.60
C PHE A 323 10.48 19.23 17.02
N ASP A 324 9.22 19.64 17.11
CA ASP A 324 8.45 19.70 18.34
C ASP A 324 7.94 18.32 18.79
N LYS A 325 8.03 17.32 17.92
CA LYS A 325 7.59 15.94 18.20
C LYS A 325 8.65 14.93 17.81
N ILE A 326 8.67 13.81 18.52
CA ILE A 326 9.57 12.69 18.25
C ILE A 326 8.86 11.35 18.36
N ARG A 327 9.27 10.39 17.53
CA ARG A 327 8.83 9.00 17.59
C ARG A 327 9.89 8.12 18.19
N ILE A 328 9.50 7.35 19.20
CA ILE A 328 10.42 6.52 19.97
C ILE A 328 9.87 5.10 20.01
N ALA A 329 10.60 4.16 19.41
CA ALA A 329 10.38 2.74 19.61
C ALA A 329 10.96 2.34 20.98
N GLN A 330 10.10 1.97 21.92
CA GLN A 330 10.50 1.55 23.26
C GLN A 330 10.24 0.07 23.46
N GLY A 331 11.11 -0.62 24.21
CA GLY A 331 10.83 -1.98 24.66
C GLY A 331 9.65 -1.99 25.61
N ILE A 332 8.47 -2.39 25.12
CA ILE A 332 7.23 -2.43 25.92
C ILE A 332 7.02 -3.78 26.58
N ILE A 333 7.58 -4.84 25.99
CA ILE A 333 7.52 -6.19 26.53
C ILE A 333 8.90 -6.83 26.45
N PHE A 334 9.35 -7.42 27.56
CA PHE A 334 10.57 -8.20 27.65
C PHE A 334 10.28 -9.51 28.40
N GLY A 335 10.61 -10.65 27.80
CA GLY A 335 10.31 -11.96 28.36
C GLY A 335 8.81 -12.14 28.69
N ARG A 336 7.92 -11.67 27.80
CA ARG A 336 6.46 -11.64 27.96
C ARG A 336 5.93 -10.87 29.17
N LYS A 337 6.73 -9.94 29.73
CA LYS A 337 6.31 -9.04 30.81
C LYS A 337 6.34 -7.60 30.34
N PHE A 338 5.33 -6.83 30.71
CA PHE A 338 5.31 -5.38 30.48
C PHE A 338 6.45 -4.69 31.22
N THR A 339 7.17 -3.83 30.51
CA THR A 339 8.25 -2.99 31.05
C THR A 339 7.70 -1.71 31.69
N GLY A 340 8.58 -0.89 32.27
CA GLY A 340 8.21 0.44 32.76
C GLY A 340 7.68 1.35 31.64
N ALA A 341 8.26 1.26 30.44
CA ALA A 341 7.81 2.01 29.27
C ALA A 341 6.34 1.74 28.94
N ALA A 342 5.92 0.46 28.95
CA ALA A 342 4.52 0.08 28.72
C ALA A 342 3.54 0.71 29.71
N ARG A 343 3.99 0.92 30.95
CA ARG A 343 3.20 1.46 32.06
C ARG A 343 3.21 2.98 32.12
N ALA A 344 4.03 3.66 31.32
CA ALA A 344 4.06 5.11 31.28
C ALA A 344 2.68 5.67 30.90
N GLU A 345 2.21 6.66 31.65
CA GLU A 345 0.93 7.31 31.41
C GLU A 345 1.07 8.42 30.37
N ILE A 346 0.03 8.62 29.55
CA ILE A 346 -0.03 9.77 28.65
C ILE A 346 0.03 11.04 29.51
N GLY A 347 0.85 11.99 29.10
CA GLY A 347 1.15 13.22 29.85
C GLY A 347 2.39 13.13 30.73
N SER A 348 2.94 11.93 30.98
CA SER A 348 4.20 11.78 31.73
C SER A 348 5.38 12.40 30.98
N GLU A 349 6.29 13.02 31.74
CA GLU A 349 7.54 13.58 31.22
C GLU A 349 8.75 12.72 31.60
N THR A 350 9.71 12.64 30.70
CA THR A 350 10.98 11.96 30.95
C THR A 350 12.11 12.61 30.17
N GLU A 351 13.35 12.39 30.59
CA GLU A 351 14.56 12.80 29.86
C GLU A 351 15.24 11.56 29.31
N LEU A 352 15.50 11.54 28.00
CA LEU A 352 16.13 10.41 27.32
C LEU A 352 17.25 10.87 26.39
N VAL A 353 18.32 10.07 26.34
CA VAL A 353 19.26 10.09 25.23
C VAL A 353 18.78 9.09 24.19
N LEU A 354 18.60 9.57 22.97
CA LEU A 354 17.95 8.85 21.89
C LEU A 354 18.87 8.77 20.68
N VAL A 355 18.84 7.62 20.01
CA VAL A 355 19.56 7.37 18.76
C VAL A 355 18.59 6.83 17.70
N PRO A 356 18.86 7.00 16.40
CA PRO A 356 18.03 6.40 15.36
C PRO A 356 17.89 4.88 15.58
N LEU A 357 16.68 4.35 15.44
CA LEU A 357 16.40 2.92 15.66
C LEU A 357 17.31 2.01 14.82
N ALA A 358 17.64 2.45 13.59
CA ALA A 358 18.54 1.74 12.67
C ALA A 358 19.94 1.48 13.23
N ARG A 359 20.36 2.18 14.30
CA ARG A 359 21.65 1.96 14.99
C ARG A 359 21.72 0.60 15.67
N TYR A 360 20.58 0.03 16.09
CA TYR A 360 20.51 -1.25 16.80
C TYR A 360 19.91 -2.34 15.92
N LYS A 361 20.75 -3.02 15.14
CA LYS A 361 20.33 -4.12 14.26
C LYS A 361 19.64 -5.27 14.98
N ASN A 362 19.97 -5.51 16.25
CA ASN A 362 19.34 -6.54 17.08
C ASN A 362 17.88 -6.22 17.45
N LEU A 363 17.47 -4.95 17.42
CA LEU A 363 16.08 -4.57 17.68
C LEU A 363 15.16 -4.85 16.49
N SER A 364 15.71 -5.07 15.29
CA SER A 364 14.89 -5.44 14.12
C SER A 364 14.30 -6.85 14.20
N SER A 365 14.76 -7.68 15.13
CA SER A 365 14.18 -9.01 15.39
C SER A 365 13.03 -8.98 16.39
N TRP A 366 12.74 -7.82 17.00
CA TRP A 366 11.64 -7.67 17.94
C TRP A 366 10.37 -7.30 17.19
N GLN A 367 9.24 -7.81 17.65
CA GLN A 367 7.94 -7.42 17.10
C GLN A 367 7.69 -5.94 17.36
N MET A 368 7.43 -5.17 16.32
CA MET A 368 7.03 -3.78 16.46
C MET A 368 5.50 -3.70 16.54
N ILE A 369 5.01 -3.24 17.68
CA ILE A 369 3.62 -2.85 17.87
C ILE A 369 3.53 -1.37 17.51
N ASP A 370 3.04 -1.14 16.29
CA ASP A 370 2.74 0.19 15.76
C ASP A 370 1.27 0.20 15.32
N ASP A 371 0.40 0.69 16.21
CA ASP A 371 -0.98 1.05 15.90
C ASP A 371 -1.14 2.56 15.66
N LEU A 372 -0.01 3.28 15.57
CA LEU A 372 0.03 4.69 15.23
C LEU A 372 -0.05 4.86 13.70
N ARG A 373 -0.60 5.97 13.24
CA ARG A 373 -0.49 6.35 11.82
C ARG A 373 1.00 6.50 11.49
N PRO A 374 1.51 5.91 10.40
CA PRO A 374 2.86 6.19 9.93
C PRO A 374 3.03 7.70 9.68
N ASN A 375 4.02 8.30 10.32
CA ASN A 375 4.53 9.63 10.00
C ASN A 375 5.96 9.38 9.52
N PHE A 376 6.14 9.49 8.22
CA PHE A 376 7.42 9.19 7.60
C PHE A 376 8.34 10.40 7.51
N GLU A 377 7.86 11.59 7.89
CA GLU A 377 8.66 12.81 7.97
C GLU A 377 9.53 12.82 9.23
N ILE A 378 9.13 12.08 10.27
CA ILE A 378 9.85 11.98 11.54
C ILE A 378 10.52 10.61 11.64
N PRO A 379 11.87 10.54 11.69
CA PRO A 379 12.57 9.28 11.88
C PRO A 379 12.25 8.65 13.24
N ILE A 380 12.28 7.32 13.28
CA ILE A 380 12.05 6.56 14.51
C ILE A 380 13.36 6.48 15.30
N TYR A 381 13.32 7.01 16.52
CA TYR A 381 14.39 6.90 17.51
C TYR A 381 14.11 5.74 18.47
N THR A 382 15.11 5.42 19.30
CA THR A 382 14.97 4.50 20.42
C THR A 382 15.89 4.96 21.55
N PRO A 383 15.59 4.66 22.83
CA PRO A 383 16.51 4.94 23.93
C PRO A 383 17.89 4.36 23.64
N LYS A 384 18.93 5.15 23.87
CA LYS A 384 20.30 4.66 23.79
C LYS A 384 20.47 3.53 24.82
N LEU A 385 20.76 2.34 24.31
CA LEU A 385 21.16 1.18 25.08
C LEU A 385 22.68 1.28 25.25
N ASP A 386 23.12 1.50 26.49
CA ASP A 386 24.53 1.55 26.86
C ASP A 386 25.16 0.15 26.95
#